data_AF-A0A9P9G0Z5-F1
#
_entry.id   AF-A0A9P9G0Z5-F1
#
_cell.length_a   1.000
_cell.length_b   1.000
_cell.length_c   1.000
_cell.angle_alpha   90.00
_cell.angle_beta   90.00
_cell.angle_gamma   90.00
#
_symmetry.space_group_name_H-M   'P 1'
#
loop_
_entity.id
_entity.type
_entity.pdbx_description
1 polymer ?
#
loop_
_entity_poly.entity_id
_entity_poly.type
_entity_poly.pdbx_seq_one_letter_code
_entity_poly.pdbx_strand_id
1 'polypeptide(L)'
;MTASNLQSEPCSAIYPYVLLSTYRLLVCQVCAFASVADEVATHLRTRHRDIQSERRQELVEKIKQVPNILHSRDDLRHYLQYPTDTIQPIPYLAPPKPDGLKCRACGHIVRRVQKIQKHCTEKHQWMNPRGRGRPAPNYPVSAYELPWEEHVACQRFFPSREGSKWFQVNMRIKEQANRPGAKPSAKKPQGTLQALTSEASIHLQQVIERDTQYREALSQPRATVNDAGTNTFPAISLWLDRTQWPSIYRGSRRDVL
;
A
#
# COMPACT_ATOMS: atom_id res chain seq x y z
N MET A 1 -21.20 22.94 0.65
CA MET A 1 -20.36 24.09 0.22
C MET A 1 -19.69 23.69 -1.08
N THR A 2 -19.86 24.51 -2.11
CA THR A 2 -19.57 24.20 -3.52
C THR A 2 -18.07 24.11 -3.80
N ALA A 3 -17.65 22.97 -4.37
CA ALA A 3 -16.30 22.69 -4.81
C ALA A 3 -16.01 23.41 -6.14
N SER A 4 -15.36 24.57 -6.10
CA SER A 4 -14.76 25.22 -7.27
C SER A 4 -13.80 26.32 -6.83
N ASN A 5 -12.53 25.97 -6.63
CA ASN A 5 -11.32 26.80 -6.84
C ASN A 5 -10.12 26.22 -6.08
N LEU A 6 -9.56 25.12 -6.60
CA LEU A 6 -8.19 24.72 -6.32
C LEU A 6 -7.30 25.20 -7.48
N GLN A 7 -7.38 26.49 -7.83
CA GLN A 7 -6.41 27.11 -8.71
C GLN A 7 -5.15 27.42 -7.90
N SER A 8 -4.20 26.49 -7.96
CA SER A 8 -2.84 26.72 -7.50
C SER A 8 -2.12 27.48 -8.62
N GLU A 9 -2.29 28.80 -8.65
CA GLU A 9 -1.50 29.70 -9.49
C GLU A 9 -0.01 29.54 -9.12
N PRO A 10 0.87 29.09 -10.03
CA PRO A 10 2.30 29.08 -9.78
C PRO A 10 2.79 30.53 -9.86
N CYS A 11 2.71 31.25 -8.74
CA CYS A 11 3.41 32.52 -8.62
C CYS A 11 4.91 32.23 -8.61
N SER A 12 5.55 32.43 -9.77
CA SER A 12 7.01 32.28 -9.98
C SER A 12 7.85 33.05 -8.95
N ALA A 13 7.26 34.03 -8.26
CA ALA A 13 7.90 34.83 -7.23
C ALA A 13 8.40 34.05 -6.01
N ILE A 14 7.80 32.89 -5.68
CA ILE A 14 8.13 32.08 -4.49
C ILE A 14 8.63 30.67 -4.79
N TYR A 15 9.06 30.37 -6.03
CA TYR A 15 9.64 29.08 -6.39
C TYR A 15 10.78 28.69 -5.41
N PRO A 16 10.83 27.43 -4.91
CA PRO A 16 10.09 26.23 -5.33
C PRO A 16 8.73 25.99 -4.65
N TYR A 17 8.16 27.00 -3.98
CA TYR A 17 6.89 26.87 -3.27
C TYR A 17 5.68 27.25 -4.11
N VAL A 18 4.54 26.64 -3.77
CA VAL A 18 3.19 27.04 -4.20
C VAL A 18 2.31 27.16 -2.98
N LEU A 19 1.44 28.17 -2.98
CA LEU A 19 0.44 28.36 -1.94
C LEU A 19 -0.78 27.48 -2.21
N LEU A 20 -1.14 26.64 -1.22
CA LEU A 20 -2.44 25.99 -1.15
C LEU A 20 -3.38 26.84 -0.30
N SER A 21 -3.98 27.87 -0.90
CA SER A 21 -4.78 28.88 -0.20
C SER A 21 -5.92 28.27 0.63
N THR A 22 -6.59 27.24 0.13
CA THR A 22 -7.68 26.53 0.83
C THR A 22 -7.23 25.94 2.18
N TYR A 23 -5.99 25.46 2.25
CA TYR A 23 -5.43 24.82 3.44
C TYR A 23 -4.46 25.74 4.19
N ARG A 24 -4.18 26.93 3.65
CA ARG A 24 -3.25 27.92 4.22
C ARG A 24 -1.82 27.37 4.39
N LEU A 25 -1.43 26.46 3.49
CA LEU A 25 -0.15 25.75 3.52
C LEU A 25 0.69 26.08 2.30
N LEU A 26 2.02 25.96 2.44
CA LEU A 26 2.95 26.02 1.32
C LEU A 26 3.34 24.61 0.92
N VAL A 27 3.46 24.32 -0.37
CA VAL A 27 3.95 23.03 -0.88
C VAL A 27 5.22 23.24 -1.68
N CYS A 28 6.29 22.52 -1.31
CA CYS A 28 7.51 22.49 -2.11
C CYS A 28 7.28 21.57 -3.31
N GLN A 29 7.38 22.12 -4.52
CA GLN A 29 7.14 21.36 -5.76
C GLN A 29 8.18 20.27 -6.00
N VAL A 30 9.41 20.46 -5.52
CA VAL A 30 10.51 19.51 -5.71
C VAL A 30 10.45 18.37 -4.70
N CYS A 31 10.18 18.70 -3.43
CA CYS A 31 10.13 17.71 -2.36
C CYS A 31 8.76 17.03 -2.20
N ALA A 32 7.73 17.60 -2.84
CA ALA A 32 6.36 17.11 -2.86
C ALA A 32 5.67 16.96 -1.49
N PHE A 33 5.98 17.87 -0.56
CA PHE A 33 5.32 17.95 0.74
C PHE A 33 5.08 19.38 1.19
N ALA A 34 4.13 19.53 2.10
CA ALA A 34 3.76 20.82 2.66
C ALA A 34 4.73 21.30 3.75
N SER A 35 4.80 22.61 3.97
CA SER A 35 5.49 23.27 5.09
C SER A 35 4.68 24.48 5.58
N VAL A 36 4.86 24.83 6.85
CA VAL A 36 4.41 26.12 7.39
C VAL A 36 5.45 27.19 7.10
N ALA A 37 5.07 28.48 7.22
CA ALA A 37 5.95 29.60 6.88
C ALA A 37 7.29 29.56 7.64
N ASP A 38 7.27 29.28 8.94
CA ASP A 38 8.49 29.34 9.78
C ASP A 38 9.46 28.19 9.46
N GLU A 39 8.97 27.10 8.87
CA GLU A 39 9.78 25.95 8.50
C GLU A 39 10.46 26.10 7.14
N VAL A 40 10.03 27.08 6.32
CA VAL A 40 10.56 27.30 4.97
C VAL A 40 12.07 27.52 5.01
N ALA A 41 12.55 28.38 5.90
CA ALA A 41 13.98 28.67 6.02
C ALA A 41 14.79 27.39 6.30
N THR A 42 14.31 26.56 7.24
CA THR A 42 14.97 25.30 7.60
C THR A 42 14.85 24.26 6.50
N HIS A 43 13.71 24.17 5.83
CA HIS A 43 13.49 23.27 4.70
C HIS A 43 14.43 23.60 3.55
N LEU A 44 14.47 24.86 3.13
CA LEU A 44 15.38 25.31 2.08
C LEU A 44 16.81 24.94 2.47
N ARG A 45 17.28 25.33 3.67
CA ARG A 45 18.65 25.05 4.16
C ARG A 45 19.05 23.58 4.07
N THR A 46 18.13 22.67 4.38
CA THR A 46 18.43 21.24 4.49
C THR A 46 18.23 20.48 3.20
N ARG A 47 17.20 20.81 2.42
CA ARG A 47 16.76 20.06 1.23
C ARG A 47 17.14 20.72 -0.10
N HIS A 48 17.41 22.02 -0.09
CA HIS A 48 17.75 22.83 -1.26
C HIS A 48 19.09 23.54 -1.04
N ARG A 49 20.19 22.79 -0.92
CA ARG A 49 21.53 23.35 -0.66
C ARG A 49 22.08 24.19 -1.83
N ASP A 50 21.53 23.98 -3.01
CA ASP A 50 21.78 24.66 -4.27
C ASP A 50 21.29 26.13 -4.31
N ILE A 51 20.28 26.49 -3.51
CA ILE A 51 19.76 27.86 -3.49
C ILE A 51 20.69 28.76 -2.68
N GLN A 52 21.08 29.91 -3.22
CA GLN A 52 21.96 30.86 -2.51
C GLN A 52 21.30 31.45 -1.25
N SER A 53 22.11 31.83 -0.26
CA SER A 53 21.61 32.29 1.05
C SER A 53 20.71 33.52 0.92
N GLU A 54 21.12 34.49 0.12
CA GLU A 54 20.39 35.73 -0.16
C GLU A 54 19.00 35.41 -0.74
N ARG A 55 18.96 34.49 -1.71
CA ARG A 55 17.71 34.07 -2.32
C ARG A 55 16.78 33.36 -1.32
N ARG A 56 17.32 32.56 -0.39
CA ARG A 56 16.49 31.95 0.67
C ARG A 56 15.87 33.00 1.57
N GLN A 57 16.63 34.03 1.94
CA GLN A 57 16.14 35.13 2.77
C GLN A 57 15.04 35.90 2.03
N GLU A 58 15.24 36.26 0.76
CA GLU A 58 14.21 36.90 -0.07
C GLU A 58 12.91 36.07 -0.12
N LEU A 59 13.02 34.75 -0.31
CA LEU A 59 11.85 33.86 -0.36
C LEU A 59 11.11 33.83 0.98
N VAL A 60 11.84 33.75 2.09
CA VAL A 60 11.26 33.74 3.44
C VAL A 60 10.54 35.07 3.72
N GLU A 61 11.14 36.20 3.38
CA GLU A 61 10.51 37.52 3.57
C GLU A 61 9.26 37.69 2.71
N LYS A 62 9.29 37.24 1.44
CA LYS A 62 8.09 37.22 0.60
C LYS A 62 6.99 36.36 1.19
N ILE A 63 7.34 35.17 1.71
CA ILE A 63 6.37 34.25 2.30
C ILE A 63 5.74 34.82 3.58
N LYS A 64 6.52 35.52 4.41
CA LYS A 64 6.00 36.21 5.60
C LYS A 64 4.95 37.29 5.26
N GLN A 65 5.08 37.92 4.09
CA GLN A 65 4.13 38.93 3.62
C GLN A 65 2.84 38.32 3.06
N VAL A 66 2.80 37.01 2.78
CA VAL A 66 1.60 36.37 2.26
C VAL A 66 0.55 36.26 3.39
N PRO A 67 -0.64 36.87 3.23
CA PRO A 67 -1.65 36.81 4.27
C PRO A 67 -2.24 35.40 4.38
N ASN A 68 -2.79 35.10 5.55
CA ASN A 68 -3.59 33.90 5.81
C ASN A 68 -2.82 32.57 5.66
N ILE A 69 -1.51 32.52 5.86
CA ILE A 69 -0.72 31.27 5.94
C ILE A 69 -0.64 30.78 7.39
N LEU A 70 -0.45 29.47 7.59
CA LEU A 70 -0.09 28.89 8.90
C LEU A 70 1.42 29.05 9.12
N HIS A 71 1.81 29.65 10.25
CA HIS A 71 3.20 29.97 10.54
C HIS A 71 3.86 28.88 11.37
N SER A 72 3.14 28.39 12.37
CA SER A 72 3.69 27.49 13.39
C SER A 72 3.12 26.08 13.33
N ARG A 73 3.77 25.16 14.05
CA ARG A 73 3.25 23.81 14.27
C ARG A 73 2.00 23.78 15.14
N ASP A 74 1.83 24.75 16.04
CA ASP A 74 0.62 24.85 16.84
C ASP A 74 -0.56 25.36 16.00
N ASP A 75 -0.31 26.23 15.02
CA ASP A 75 -1.34 26.63 14.05
C ASP A 75 -1.88 25.42 13.27
N LEU A 76 -1.02 24.46 12.95
CA LEU A 76 -1.45 23.20 12.30
C LEU A 76 -2.41 22.40 13.18
N ARG A 77 -2.26 22.42 14.50
CA ARG A 77 -3.13 21.66 15.41
C ARG A 77 -4.51 22.28 15.53
N HIS A 78 -4.57 23.62 15.53
CA HIS A 78 -5.80 24.35 15.81
C HIS A 78 -6.59 24.73 14.54
N TYR A 79 -5.90 25.00 13.44
CA TYR A 79 -6.52 25.64 12.27
C TYR A 79 -6.45 24.82 10.97
N LEU A 80 -5.62 23.78 10.88
CA LEU A 80 -5.54 22.97 9.66
C LEU A 80 -6.80 22.12 9.49
N GLN A 81 -7.55 22.41 8.44
CA GLN A 81 -8.73 21.65 8.05
C GLN A 81 -8.38 20.59 7.02
N TYR A 82 -8.82 19.35 7.26
CA TYR A 82 -8.64 18.26 6.31
C TYR A 82 -9.86 18.14 5.40
N PRO A 83 -9.68 17.69 4.15
CA PRO A 83 -10.80 17.28 3.31
C PRO A 83 -11.60 16.17 4.01
N THR A 84 -12.90 16.41 4.22
CA THR A 84 -13.84 15.39 4.71
C THR A 84 -14.38 14.56 3.55
N ASP A 85 -14.63 15.22 2.42
CA ASP A 85 -15.12 14.60 1.19
C ASP A 85 -13.96 14.17 0.29
N THR A 86 -14.28 13.30 -0.67
CA THR A 86 -13.33 12.90 -1.70
C THR A 86 -13.05 14.05 -2.66
N ILE A 87 -11.82 14.56 -2.64
CA ILE A 87 -11.38 15.68 -3.50
C ILE A 87 -10.54 15.20 -4.68
N GLN A 88 -10.27 16.08 -5.65
CA GLN A 88 -9.24 15.79 -6.65
C GLN A 88 -7.84 15.74 -6.00
N PRO A 89 -6.90 14.94 -6.54
CA PRO A 89 -5.53 14.94 -6.06
C PRO A 89 -4.96 16.35 -6.05
N ILE A 90 -4.40 16.75 -4.92
CA ILE A 90 -3.80 18.08 -4.79
C ILE A 90 -2.48 18.07 -5.59
N PRO A 91 -2.32 18.99 -6.54
CA PRO A 91 -1.09 19.12 -7.33
C PRO A 91 0.14 19.34 -6.43
N TYR A 92 1.32 18.96 -6.94
CA TYR A 92 2.62 19.13 -6.28
C TYR A 92 2.83 18.37 -4.96
N LEU A 93 1.79 17.80 -4.34
CA LEU A 93 1.96 16.81 -3.28
C LEU A 93 2.41 15.47 -3.85
N ALA A 94 2.95 14.61 -2.98
CA ALA A 94 3.28 13.25 -3.32
C ALA A 94 2.09 12.55 -4.04
N PRO A 95 2.35 11.74 -5.09
CA PRO A 95 1.29 11.09 -5.84
C PRO A 95 0.33 10.28 -4.95
N PRO A 96 -0.96 10.22 -5.30
CA PRO A 96 -1.95 9.42 -4.58
C PRO A 96 -1.49 7.98 -4.39
N LYS A 97 -1.76 7.44 -3.21
CA LYS A 97 -1.47 6.05 -2.85
C LYS A 97 -2.78 5.24 -2.88
N PRO A 98 -2.87 4.16 -3.69
CA PRO A 98 -4.12 3.42 -3.88
C PRO A 98 -4.41 2.39 -2.76
N ASP A 99 -3.48 2.19 -1.83
CA ASP A 99 -3.54 1.20 -0.74
C ASP A 99 -4.07 1.80 0.58
N GLY A 100 -4.92 2.82 0.51
CA GLY A 100 -5.58 3.37 1.69
C GLY A 100 -6.68 2.46 2.22
N LEU A 101 -6.78 2.41 3.54
CA LEU A 101 -7.80 1.73 4.32
C LEU A 101 -8.59 2.78 5.09
N LYS A 102 -9.86 2.98 4.75
CA LYS A 102 -10.71 4.03 5.32
C LYS A 102 -11.71 3.43 6.30
N CYS A 103 -11.68 3.83 7.56
CA CYS A 103 -12.69 3.43 8.53
C CYS A 103 -14.07 3.88 8.08
N ARG A 104 -15.05 2.98 8.05
CA ARG A 104 -16.44 3.29 7.68
C ARG A 104 -17.15 4.14 8.74
N ALA A 105 -16.77 3.99 10.01
CA ALA A 105 -17.43 4.67 11.13
C ALA A 105 -17.04 6.15 11.27
N CYS A 106 -15.77 6.51 11.02
CA CYS A 106 -15.29 7.88 11.22
C CYS A 106 -14.47 8.46 10.06
N GLY A 107 -14.31 7.72 8.96
CA GLY A 107 -13.53 8.16 7.80
C GLY A 107 -12.02 8.22 8.02
N HIS A 108 -11.48 7.70 9.12
CA HIS A 108 -10.03 7.69 9.37
C HIS A 108 -9.29 6.81 8.35
N ILE A 109 -8.26 7.35 7.71
CA ILE A 109 -7.50 6.65 6.66
C ILE A 109 -6.09 6.33 7.14
N VAL A 110 -5.69 5.07 6.96
CA VAL A 110 -4.30 4.59 7.12
C VAL A 110 -3.97 3.59 6.02
N ARG A 111 -2.69 3.26 5.82
CA ARG A 111 -2.27 2.33 4.75
C ARG A 111 -1.89 0.92 5.25
N ARG A 112 -1.88 0.70 6.57
CA ARG A 112 -1.46 -0.57 7.17
C ARG A 112 -2.63 -1.23 7.88
N VAL A 113 -2.89 -2.50 7.56
CA VAL A 113 -4.00 -3.28 8.15
C VAL A 113 -3.94 -3.30 9.68
N GLN A 114 -2.76 -3.53 10.26
CA GLN A 114 -2.58 -3.51 11.71
C GLN A 114 -2.97 -2.15 12.34
N LYS A 115 -2.74 -1.04 11.64
CA LYS A 115 -3.06 0.30 12.13
C LYS A 115 -4.57 0.56 12.07
N ILE A 116 -5.25 0.14 11.00
CA ILE A 116 -6.71 0.32 10.90
C ILE A 116 -7.44 -0.60 11.87
N GLN A 117 -6.97 -1.83 12.06
CA GLN A 117 -7.50 -2.75 13.06
C GLN A 117 -7.36 -2.18 14.47
N LYS A 118 -6.17 -1.69 14.83
CA LYS A 118 -5.92 -1.02 16.11
C LYS A 118 -6.88 0.16 16.31
N HIS A 119 -7.00 1.02 15.30
CA HIS A 119 -7.93 2.14 15.32
C HIS A 119 -9.39 1.71 15.54
N CYS A 120 -9.89 0.75 14.76
CA CYS A 120 -11.25 0.23 14.90
C CYS A 120 -11.49 -0.41 16.27
N THR A 121 -10.48 -1.10 16.82
CA THR A 121 -10.57 -1.70 18.16
C THR A 121 -10.63 -0.63 19.25
N GLU A 122 -9.75 0.37 19.21
CA GLU A 122 -9.62 1.39 20.26
C GLU A 122 -10.72 2.47 20.21
N LYS A 123 -11.13 2.89 19.00
CA LYS A 123 -12.08 4.00 18.81
C LYS A 123 -13.51 3.56 18.58
N HIS A 124 -13.70 2.35 18.08
CA HIS A 124 -15.01 1.83 17.70
C HIS A 124 -15.33 0.48 18.37
N GLN A 125 -14.48 0.03 19.32
CA GLN A 125 -14.66 -1.22 20.06
C GLN A 125 -14.87 -2.43 19.15
N TRP A 126 -14.34 -2.37 17.92
CA TRP A 126 -14.47 -3.46 16.98
C TRP A 126 -13.69 -4.67 17.48
N MET A 127 -14.35 -5.80 17.59
CA MET A 127 -13.74 -7.09 17.86
C MET A 127 -13.65 -7.87 16.57
N ASN A 128 -12.48 -8.48 16.31
CA ASN A 128 -12.31 -9.31 15.14
C ASN A 128 -13.30 -10.49 15.21
N PRO A 129 -14.27 -10.58 14.28
CA PRO A 129 -15.21 -11.69 14.26
C PRO A 129 -14.49 -13.04 14.10
N ARG A 130 -13.38 -13.05 13.36
CA ARG A 130 -12.51 -14.21 13.23
C ARG A 130 -11.55 -14.26 14.43
N GLY A 131 -12.00 -14.87 15.52
CA GLY A 131 -11.13 -15.26 16.63
C GLY A 131 -9.96 -16.14 16.16
N ARG A 132 -9.06 -16.52 17.09
CA ARG A 132 -8.02 -17.51 16.75
C ARG A 132 -8.67 -18.86 16.43
N GLY A 133 -8.31 -19.47 15.29
CA GLY A 133 -8.75 -20.80 14.90
C GLY A 133 -9.53 -20.85 13.59
N ARG A 134 -10.03 -22.04 13.24
CA ARG A 134 -10.86 -22.26 12.05
C ARG A 134 -12.25 -21.63 12.26
N PRO A 135 -12.78 -20.84 11.31
CA PRO A 135 -14.15 -20.32 11.39
C PRO A 135 -15.17 -21.47 11.48
N ALA A 136 -16.23 -21.26 12.26
CA ALA A 136 -17.33 -22.22 12.34
C ALA A 136 -18.03 -22.37 10.97
N PRO A 137 -18.61 -23.54 10.64
CA PRO A 137 -19.21 -23.80 9.32
C PRO A 137 -20.34 -22.84 8.92
N ASN A 138 -21.05 -22.26 9.89
CA ASN A 138 -22.21 -21.39 9.68
C ASN A 138 -21.90 -19.92 10.03
N TYR A 139 -20.77 -19.40 9.57
CA TYR A 139 -20.38 -18.03 9.87
C TYR A 139 -21.14 -17.04 8.97
N PRO A 140 -21.86 -16.04 9.54
CA PRO A 140 -22.67 -15.12 8.75
C PRO A 140 -21.81 -14.27 7.80
N VAL A 141 -22.32 -13.99 6.60
CA VAL A 141 -21.63 -13.21 5.56
C VAL A 141 -21.29 -11.79 6.04
N SER A 142 -22.11 -11.20 6.92
CA SER A 142 -21.84 -9.90 7.55
C SER A 142 -20.54 -9.87 8.34
N ALA A 143 -20.05 -11.01 8.81
CA ALA A 143 -18.81 -11.10 9.54
C ALA A 143 -17.56 -11.10 8.62
N TYR A 144 -17.78 -11.07 7.30
CA TYR A 144 -16.76 -10.78 6.29
C TYR A 144 -16.71 -9.28 5.95
N GLU A 145 -17.71 -8.50 6.34
CA GLU A 145 -17.66 -7.05 6.15
C GLU A 145 -16.63 -6.45 7.12
N LEU A 146 -15.55 -5.95 6.54
CA LEU A 146 -14.53 -5.23 7.30
C LEU A 146 -15.09 -3.87 7.74
N PRO A 147 -14.71 -3.38 8.94
CA PRO A 147 -15.12 -2.06 9.40
C PRO A 147 -14.40 -0.91 8.65
N TRP A 148 -13.62 -1.23 7.62
CA TRP A 148 -12.96 -0.29 6.73
C TRP A 148 -13.21 -0.65 5.26
N GLU A 149 -13.14 0.37 4.40
CA GLU A 149 -13.05 0.24 2.96
C GLU A 149 -11.58 0.07 2.56
N GLU A 150 -11.32 -0.85 1.63
CA GLU A 150 -9.99 -1.08 1.07
C GLU A 150 -9.83 -0.35 -0.27
N HIS A 151 -8.59 -0.25 -0.75
CA HIS A 151 -8.26 0.36 -2.04
C HIS A 151 -8.66 1.84 -2.19
N VAL A 152 -8.70 2.57 -1.07
CA VAL A 152 -9.01 3.99 -1.08
C VAL A 152 -7.78 4.78 -1.50
N ALA A 153 -7.87 5.52 -2.62
CA ALA A 153 -6.80 6.42 -3.01
C ALA A 153 -6.68 7.59 -2.03
N CYS A 154 -5.47 7.83 -1.54
CA CYS A 154 -5.23 8.81 -0.49
C CYS A 154 -3.95 9.62 -0.69
N GLN A 155 -3.96 10.86 -0.18
CA GLN A 155 -2.81 11.75 -0.09
C GLN A 155 -2.68 12.29 1.34
N ARG A 156 -1.56 12.95 1.61
CA ARG A 156 -1.30 13.64 2.88
C ARG A 156 -0.46 14.88 2.61
N PHE A 157 -0.59 15.89 3.46
CA PHE A 157 0.20 17.12 3.36
C PHE A 157 1.66 16.88 3.77
N PHE A 158 1.87 16.17 4.88
CA PHE A 158 3.19 15.97 5.48
C PHE A 158 3.59 14.49 5.50
N PRO A 159 4.86 14.14 5.24
CA PRO A 159 5.31 12.76 5.21
C PRO A 159 5.46 12.11 6.60
N SER A 160 5.72 12.92 7.60
CA SER A 160 5.89 12.54 9.01
C SER A 160 5.69 13.79 9.85
N ARG A 161 5.26 13.65 11.12
CA ARG A 161 4.93 14.70 12.12
C ARG A 161 3.43 14.99 12.30
N GLU A 162 3.13 15.93 13.20
CA GLU A 162 1.83 16.56 13.33
C GLU A 162 1.25 16.95 11.97
N GLY A 163 -0.02 16.62 11.79
CA GLY A 163 -0.73 16.87 10.55
C GLY A 163 -0.44 15.90 9.39
N SER A 164 0.32 14.83 9.62
CA SER A 164 0.54 13.77 8.61
C SER A 164 -0.68 12.84 8.42
N LYS A 165 -1.89 13.39 8.49
CA LYS A 165 -3.14 12.66 8.32
C LYS A 165 -3.41 12.43 6.84
N TRP A 166 -3.84 11.22 6.51
CA TRP A 166 -4.29 10.87 5.16
C TRP A 166 -5.71 11.36 4.91
N PHE A 167 -5.96 11.86 3.71
CA PHE A 167 -7.29 12.23 3.23
C PHE A 167 -7.55 11.55 1.88
N GLN A 168 -8.82 11.30 1.59
CA GLN A 168 -9.25 10.60 0.39
C GLN A 168 -9.15 11.51 -0.83
N VAL A 169 -8.67 10.96 -1.93
CA VAL A 169 -8.63 11.64 -3.21
C VAL A 169 -9.23 10.76 -4.30
N ASN A 170 -9.85 11.39 -5.28
CA ASN A 170 -10.29 10.74 -6.50
C ASN A 170 -9.05 10.31 -7.27
N MET A 171 -8.80 9.02 -7.34
CA MET A 171 -7.94 8.48 -8.37
C MET A 171 -8.86 7.93 -9.43
N ARG A 172 -8.89 8.58 -10.60
CA ARG A 172 -9.32 7.86 -11.80
C ARG A 172 -8.26 6.79 -11.99
N ILE A 173 -8.49 5.62 -11.40
CA ILE A 173 -7.90 4.41 -11.92
C ILE A 173 -8.35 4.47 -13.38
N LYS A 174 -7.41 4.65 -14.31
CA LYS A 174 -7.67 4.22 -15.68
C LYS A 174 -7.86 2.72 -15.54
N GLU A 175 -9.06 2.30 -15.13
CA GLU A 175 -9.60 1.00 -15.42
C GLU A 175 -9.57 0.98 -16.93
N GLN A 176 -8.44 0.54 -17.48
CA GLN A 176 -8.45 -0.05 -18.78
C GLN A 176 -9.54 -1.10 -18.70
N ALA A 177 -10.60 -0.87 -19.46
CA ALA A 177 -11.56 -1.88 -19.82
C ALA A 177 -10.78 -3.13 -20.26
N ASN A 178 -10.58 -4.04 -19.30
CA ASN A 178 -10.09 -5.39 -19.50
C ASN A 178 -10.66 -6.21 -18.35
N ARG A 179 -11.99 -6.34 -18.36
CA ARG A 179 -12.60 -7.63 -18.06
C ARG A 179 -12.27 -8.54 -19.26
N PRO A 180 -11.45 -9.59 -19.14
CA PRO A 180 -11.45 -10.64 -20.14
C PRO A 180 -12.55 -11.63 -19.73
N GLY A 181 -13.78 -11.32 -20.12
CA GLY A 181 -14.69 -12.40 -20.51
C GLY A 181 -14.18 -12.93 -21.85
N ALA A 182 -13.94 -14.24 -21.90
CA ALA A 182 -13.81 -15.12 -23.08
C ALA A 182 -13.07 -14.58 -24.34
N LYS A 183 -11.98 -15.29 -24.67
CA LYS A 183 -11.17 -15.30 -25.92
C LYS A 183 -12.00 -15.45 -27.22
N PRO A 184 -11.41 -15.38 -28.45
CA PRO A 184 -9.99 -15.27 -28.80
C PRO A 184 -9.66 -14.19 -29.85
N SER A 185 -8.47 -13.58 -29.78
CA SER A 185 -7.91 -12.94 -30.96
C SER A 185 -6.40 -13.11 -31.01
N ALA A 186 -5.96 -13.70 -32.11
CA ALA A 186 -4.58 -13.87 -32.49
C ALA A 186 -4.00 -12.52 -32.91
N LYS A 187 -2.85 -12.15 -32.32
CA LYS A 187 -1.61 -11.73 -33.00
C LYS A 187 -0.69 -10.99 -32.00
N LYS A 188 0.53 -11.52 -31.86
CA LYS A 188 1.69 -10.87 -31.22
C LYS A 188 2.14 -9.64 -32.03
N PRO A 189 2.82 -8.67 -31.40
CA PRO A 189 4.30 -8.63 -31.43
C PRO A 189 4.90 -8.28 -30.04
N GLN A 190 5.65 -9.17 -29.40
CA GLN A 190 7.13 -9.23 -29.39
C GLN A 190 7.85 -7.95 -28.91
N GLY A 191 8.23 -7.97 -27.62
CA GLY A 191 9.29 -7.18 -26.99
C GLY A 191 9.99 -8.05 -25.93
N THR A 192 11.05 -8.73 -26.36
CA THR A 192 12.12 -9.47 -25.65
C THR A 192 11.87 -9.98 -24.22
N LEU A 193 11.34 -11.21 -24.12
CA LEU A 193 11.62 -12.12 -22.99
C LEU A 193 12.90 -12.88 -23.35
N GLN A 194 13.92 -12.82 -22.49
CA GLN A 194 15.05 -13.74 -22.57
C GLN A 194 14.49 -15.17 -22.57
N ALA A 195 14.81 -15.93 -23.61
CA ALA A 195 14.46 -17.33 -23.71
C ALA A 195 15.08 -18.05 -22.50
N LEU A 196 14.24 -18.55 -21.60
CA LEU A 196 14.66 -19.55 -20.62
C LEU A 196 15.37 -20.66 -21.39
N THR A 197 16.56 -21.06 -20.95
CA THR A 197 17.24 -22.21 -21.55
C THR A 197 16.32 -23.42 -21.48
N SER A 198 16.41 -24.33 -22.47
CA SER A 198 15.57 -25.52 -22.52
C SER A 198 15.62 -26.31 -21.20
N GLU A 199 16.76 -26.33 -20.51
CA GLU A 199 16.90 -26.96 -19.18
C GLU A 199 16.10 -26.23 -18.08
N ALA A 200 16.09 -24.89 -18.06
CA ALA A 200 15.33 -24.12 -17.08
C ALA A 200 13.82 -24.30 -17.26
N SER A 201 13.36 -24.38 -18.51
CA SER A 201 11.96 -24.68 -18.81
C SER A 201 11.56 -26.10 -18.41
N ILE A 202 12.40 -27.09 -18.68
CA ILE A 202 12.17 -28.49 -18.28
C ILE A 202 12.10 -28.61 -16.76
N HIS A 203 13.04 -27.99 -16.03
CA HIS A 203 13.05 -28.03 -14.57
C HIS A 203 11.79 -27.38 -13.96
N LEU A 204 11.35 -26.23 -14.48
CA LEU A 204 10.12 -25.58 -14.02
C LEU A 204 8.88 -26.46 -14.28
N GLN A 205 8.82 -27.13 -15.43
CA GLN A 205 7.72 -28.04 -15.74
C GLN A 205 7.70 -29.24 -14.77
N GLN A 206 8.85 -29.80 -14.44
CA GLN A 206 8.97 -30.85 -13.41
C GLN A 206 8.58 -30.37 -12.00
N VAL A 207 8.81 -29.10 -11.66
CA VAL A 207 8.34 -28.52 -10.38
C VAL A 207 6.81 -28.42 -10.36
N ILE A 208 6.22 -27.95 -11.45
CA ILE A 208 4.76 -27.78 -11.57
C ILE A 208 4.07 -29.13 -11.50
N GLU A 209 4.56 -30.13 -12.24
CA GLU A 209 3.99 -31.49 -12.27
C GLU A 209 4.01 -32.17 -10.89
N ARG A 210 5.08 -31.95 -10.10
CA ARG A 210 5.13 -32.46 -8.72
C ARG A 210 4.14 -31.76 -7.79
N ASP A 211 3.93 -30.45 -7.96
CA ASP A 211 2.93 -29.71 -7.17
C ASP A 211 1.52 -30.19 -7.49
N THR A 212 1.22 -30.47 -8.76
CA THR A 212 -0.08 -31.00 -9.18
C THR A 212 -0.33 -32.40 -8.64
N GLN A 213 0.63 -33.32 -8.78
CA GLN A 213 0.52 -34.68 -8.25
C GLN A 213 0.33 -34.69 -6.72
N TYR A 214 1.02 -33.81 -5.98
CA TYR A 214 0.83 -33.67 -4.54
C TYR A 214 -0.60 -33.23 -4.18
N ARG A 215 -1.15 -32.25 -4.92
CA ARG A 215 -2.53 -31.77 -4.69
C ARG A 215 -3.56 -32.85 -5.01
N GLU A 216 -3.33 -33.61 -6.08
CA GLU A 216 -4.19 -34.74 -6.47
C GLU A 216 -4.15 -35.85 -5.41
N ALA A 217 -2.97 -36.24 -4.92
CA ALA A 217 -2.82 -37.24 -3.87
C ALA A 217 -3.48 -36.82 -2.54
N LEU A 218 -3.46 -35.54 -2.19
CA LEU A 218 -4.19 -35.01 -1.02
C LEU A 218 -5.71 -35.01 -1.18
N SER A 219 -6.21 -34.97 -2.42
CA SER A 219 -7.64 -34.96 -2.71
C SER A 219 -8.28 -36.35 -2.69
N GLN A 220 -7.48 -37.43 -2.65
CA GLN A 220 -7.99 -38.80 -2.59
C GLN A 220 -8.39 -39.20 -1.14
N PRO A 221 -9.53 -39.91 -0.95
CA PRO A 221 -9.93 -40.40 0.36
C PRO A 221 -8.88 -41.36 0.93
N ARG A 222 -8.41 -41.09 2.15
CA ARG A 222 -7.40 -41.92 2.81
C ARG A 222 -8.04 -43.24 3.27
N ALA A 223 -7.68 -44.35 2.64
CA ALA A 223 -8.00 -45.67 3.18
C ALA A 223 -7.33 -45.80 4.55
N THR A 224 -8.13 -45.99 5.61
CA THR A 224 -7.62 -46.33 6.94
C THR A 224 -7.08 -47.75 6.88
N VAL A 225 -5.75 -47.88 6.81
CA VAL A 225 -5.07 -49.17 6.98
C VAL A 225 -5.05 -49.47 8.48
N ASN A 226 -6.12 -50.11 8.95
CA ASN A 226 -6.00 -51.08 10.02
C ASN A 226 -5.62 -52.39 9.32
N ASP A 227 -4.58 -53.08 9.78
CA ASP A 227 -3.95 -54.28 9.22
C ASP A 227 -2.97 -54.10 8.06
N ALA A 228 -1.69 -53.98 8.43
CA ALA A 228 -0.63 -54.92 8.07
C ALA A 228 0.71 -54.35 8.57
N GLY A 229 1.45 -55.15 9.33
CA GLY A 229 2.74 -54.77 9.89
C GLY A 229 3.74 -54.44 8.80
N THR A 230 4.00 -53.15 8.57
CA THR A 230 5.23 -52.65 7.97
C THR A 230 5.29 -51.14 8.20
N ASN A 231 6.46 -50.63 8.59
CA ASN A 231 6.74 -49.23 8.94
C ASN A 231 6.59 -48.25 7.77
N THR A 232 5.41 -48.13 7.17
CA THR A 232 5.13 -47.20 6.08
C THR A 232 4.23 -46.10 6.62
N PHE A 233 4.83 -44.98 7.05
CA PHE A 233 4.09 -43.76 7.39
C PHE A 233 3.65 -43.05 6.09
N PRO A 234 2.39 -43.18 5.63
CA PRO A 234 1.99 -42.69 4.31
C PRO A 234 1.82 -41.16 4.30
N ALA A 235 1.78 -40.53 5.49
CA ALA A 235 1.66 -39.09 5.65
C ALA A 235 2.97 -38.33 5.42
N ILE A 236 4.10 -38.97 5.75
CA ILE A 236 5.42 -38.33 5.71
C ILE A 236 6.03 -38.46 4.31
N SER A 237 5.71 -39.54 3.58
CA SER A 237 6.21 -39.78 2.22
C SER A 237 5.78 -38.70 1.22
N LEU A 238 4.50 -38.32 1.17
CA LEU A 238 4.00 -37.36 0.17
C LEU A 238 4.68 -35.98 0.21
N TRP A 239 4.99 -35.48 1.42
CA TRP A 239 5.71 -34.21 1.58
C TRP A 239 7.20 -34.34 1.23
N LEU A 240 7.82 -35.46 1.59
CA LEU A 240 9.21 -35.77 1.22
C LEU A 240 9.38 -35.90 -0.30
N ASP A 241 8.41 -36.52 -0.98
CA ASP A 241 8.41 -36.71 -2.44
C ASP A 241 8.23 -35.37 -3.18
N ARG A 242 7.34 -34.49 -2.67
CA ARG A 242 7.17 -33.12 -3.19
C ARG A 242 8.48 -32.34 -3.21
N THR A 243 9.22 -32.42 -2.12
CA THR A 243 10.42 -31.61 -1.84
C THR A 243 11.72 -32.27 -2.31
N GLN A 244 11.65 -33.52 -2.80
CA GLN A 244 12.81 -34.29 -3.26
C GLN A 244 13.88 -34.51 -2.19
N TRP A 245 13.56 -34.36 -0.90
CA TRP A 245 14.49 -34.62 0.20
C TRP A 245 15.12 -36.02 0.14
N PRO A 246 14.42 -37.11 -0.23
CA PRO A 246 15.05 -38.42 -0.39
C PRO A 246 16.12 -38.48 -1.48
N SER A 247 15.96 -37.70 -2.55
CA SER A 247 16.94 -37.60 -3.64
C SER A 247 18.13 -36.72 -3.24
N ILE A 248 17.87 -35.62 -2.54
CA ILE A 248 18.88 -34.68 -2.03
C ILE A 248 19.79 -35.37 -1.00
N TYR A 249 19.22 -36.21 -0.13
CA TYR A 249 19.95 -36.93 0.91
C TYR A 249 20.32 -38.37 0.52
N ARG A 250 20.23 -38.72 -0.77
CA ARG A 250 20.62 -40.04 -1.26
C ARG A 250 22.13 -40.21 -1.10
N GLY A 251 22.55 -41.05 -0.16
CA GLY A 251 23.96 -41.30 0.15
C GLY A 251 24.53 -40.44 1.27
N SER A 252 23.73 -39.58 1.90
CA SER A 252 24.13 -38.85 3.11
C SER A 252 24.04 -39.76 4.33
N ARG A 253 25.13 -39.90 5.10
CA ARG A 253 25.14 -40.61 6.38
C ARG A 253 24.28 -39.87 7.39
N ARG A 254 23.40 -40.59 8.10
CA ARG A 254 22.46 -40.02 9.09
C ARG A 254 23.10 -39.85 10.48
N ASP A 255 24.35 -40.25 10.60
CA ASP A 255 25.10 -40.50 11.83
C ASP A 255 26.07 -39.36 12.18
N VAL A 256 25.87 -38.17 11.60
CA VAL A 256 26.54 -36.93 12.03
C VAL A 256 25.49 -35.83 12.20
N LEU A 257 24.79 -35.86 13.34
CA LEU A 257 24.09 -34.73 13.95
C LEU A 257 24.17 -34.84 15.47
#